data_AF-A0A0V0YE03-F1
#
_entry.id   AF-A0A0V0YE03-F1
#
_cell.length_a   1.000
_cell.length_b   1.000
_cell.length_c   1.000
_cell.angle_alpha   90.00
_cell.angle_beta   90.00
_cell.angle_gamma   90.00
#
_symmetry.space_group_name_H-M   'P 1'
#
loop_
_entity.id
_entity.type
_entity.pdbx_description
1 polymer ?
#
loop_
_entity_poly.entity_id
_entity_poly.type
_entity_poly.pdbx_seq_one_letter_code
_entity_poly.pdbx_strand_id
1 'polypeptide(L)'
;MGKSGNERRKSVNELVCKVVSMYDKIFKSEVDDSNDEFWEELFLLWANKSQLCLIVDQISIDQMQQIKQVINCFVSKCITTITHQEGIRVYNAIQTFGFLICAVAKKKEVLHCSFNLIDILFGIDNGKTYMQILIARLCSFLTENYSPVLKSCTLEFFLTMATVTENINENPLMEYFMNNCIFEALTFILEKCVDGNIHGRAAVVLLALLINYQKSVRENPYMVKLSILDNDLALNGYSFVLSRELHRLNRSFENALPNSTPSLWTFFGSVFSSDVQQLPSIQL
;
A
#
# COMPACT_ATOMS: atom_id res chain seq x y z
N MET A 1 -36.00 -17.68 -11.69
CA MET A 1 -34.78 -16.84 -11.62
C MET A 1 -33.81 -17.19 -10.47
N GLY A 2 -33.97 -18.28 -9.71
CA GLY A 2 -33.11 -18.60 -8.55
C GLY A 2 -31.86 -19.46 -8.78
N LYS A 3 -31.68 -20.08 -9.96
CA LYS A 3 -30.55 -21.02 -10.22
C LYS A 3 -29.22 -20.31 -10.52
N SER A 4 -29.25 -19.20 -11.26
CA SER A 4 -28.04 -18.46 -11.67
C SER A 4 -27.26 -17.83 -10.51
N GLY A 5 -27.95 -17.41 -9.44
CA GLY A 5 -27.29 -16.82 -8.26
C GLY A 5 -26.55 -17.83 -7.38
N ASN A 6 -27.05 -19.08 -7.32
CA ASN A 6 -26.44 -20.12 -6.50
C ASN A 6 -25.21 -20.73 -7.18
N GLU A 7 -25.24 -20.88 -8.51
CA GLU A 7 -24.11 -21.32 -9.32
C GLU A 7 -22.95 -20.31 -9.31
N ARG A 8 -23.25 -19.00 -9.43
CA ARG A 8 -22.21 -17.95 -9.29
C ARG A 8 -21.56 -17.93 -7.91
N ARG A 9 -22.35 -18.08 -6.84
CA ARG A 9 -21.80 -18.14 -5.47
C ARG A 9 -20.90 -19.36 -5.28
N LYS A 10 -21.30 -20.50 -5.83
CA LYS A 10 -20.49 -21.73 -5.80
C LYS A 10 -19.16 -21.54 -6.55
N SER A 11 -19.18 -20.95 -7.75
CA SER A 11 -17.94 -20.73 -8.52
C SER A 11 -17.00 -19.72 -7.85
N VAL A 12 -17.54 -18.66 -7.23
CA VAL A 12 -16.73 -17.70 -6.46
C VAL A 12 -16.05 -18.39 -5.29
N ASN A 13 -16.77 -19.24 -4.56
CA ASN A 13 -16.19 -20.01 -3.45
C ASN A 13 -15.10 -20.98 -3.94
N GLU A 14 -15.30 -21.63 -5.09
CA GLU A 14 -14.28 -22.51 -5.70
C GLU A 14 -13.00 -21.73 -6.07
N LEU A 15 -13.13 -20.54 -6.64
CA LEU A 15 -11.98 -19.67 -6.95
C LEU A 15 -11.25 -19.19 -5.69
N VAL A 16 -12.00 -18.84 -4.63
CA VAL A 16 -11.43 -18.47 -3.32
C VAL A 16 -10.68 -19.66 -2.70
N CYS A 17 -11.26 -20.86 -2.70
CA CYS A 17 -10.56 -22.05 -2.22
C CYS A 17 -9.29 -22.34 -3.03
N LYS A 18 -9.33 -22.07 -4.34
CA LYS A 18 -8.18 -22.29 -5.23
C LYS A 18 -7.01 -21.36 -4.90
N VAL A 19 -7.24 -20.05 -4.80
CA VAL A 19 -6.14 -19.10 -4.48
C VAL A 19 -5.51 -19.42 -3.12
N VAL A 20 -6.32 -19.83 -2.13
CA VAL A 20 -5.85 -20.26 -0.82
C VAL A 20 -4.97 -21.51 -0.92
N SER A 21 -5.43 -22.53 -1.65
CA SER A 21 -4.64 -23.74 -1.87
C SER A 21 -3.33 -23.45 -2.61
N MET A 22 -3.31 -22.48 -3.52
CA MET A 22 -2.07 -22.08 -4.21
C MET A 22 -1.10 -21.37 -3.26
N TYR A 23 -1.59 -20.50 -2.36
CA TYR A 23 -0.73 -19.93 -1.31
C TYR A 23 -0.12 -21.02 -0.43
N ASP A 24 -0.91 -22.00 0.02
CA ASP A 24 -0.40 -23.11 0.84
C ASP A 24 0.73 -23.88 0.13
N LYS A 25 0.57 -24.16 -1.18
CA LYS A 25 1.59 -24.85 -1.98
C LYS A 25 2.89 -24.05 -2.07
N ILE A 26 2.81 -22.73 -2.22
CA ILE A 26 3.97 -21.84 -2.24
C ILE A 26 4.72 -21.96 -0.91
N PHE A 27 4.05 -21.74 0.22
CA PHE A 27 4.70 -21.71 1.54
C PHE A 27 5.16 -23.09 2.05
N LYS A 28 4.67 -24.19 1.46
CA LYS A 28 5.18 -25.55 1.68
C LYS A 28 6.34 -25.94 0.76
N SER A 29 6.79 -25.03 -0.11
CA SER A 29 7.82 -25.29 -1.13
C SER A 29 7.45 -26.45 -2.09
N GLU A 30 6.16 -26.60 -2.39
CA GLU A 30 5.64 -27.62 -3.32
C GLU A 30 5.58 -27.13 -4.77
N VAL A 31 6.05 -25.91 -5.03
CA VAL A 31 6.00 -25.24 -6.33
C VAL A 31 7.43 -25.07 -6.85
N ASP A 32 7.66 -25.49 -8.08
CA ASP A 32 8.91 -25.21 -8.79
C ASP A 32 8.90 -23.75 -9.29
N ASP A 33 9.97 -23.02 -9.00
CA ASP A 33 10.17 -21.63 -9.43
C ASP A 33 10.07 -21.45 -10.95
N SER A 34 10.40 -22.49 -11.72
CA SER A 34 10.33 -22.53 -13.18
C SER A 34 8.94 -22.83 -13.74
N ASN A 35 7.97 -23.17 -12.89
CA ASN A 35 6.59 -23.46 -13.31
C ASN A 35 5.80 -22.18 -13.60
N ASP A 36 6.00 -21.59 -14.77
CA ASP A 36 5.33 -20.35 -15.16
C ASP A 36 3.81 -20.49 -15.24
N GLU A 37 3.27 -21.67 -15.62
CA GLU A 37 1.82 -21.90 -15.66
C GLU A 37 1.17 -21.72 -14.29
N PHE A 38 1.83 -22.16 -13.21
CA PHE A 38 1.35 -21.97 -11.84
C PHE A 38 1.23 -20.49 -11.48
N TRP A 39 2.26 -19.69 -11.76
CA TRP A 39 2.26 -18.26 -11.44
C TRP A 39 1.27 -17.49 -12.30
N GLU A 40 1.19 -17.83 -13.57
CA GLU A 40 0.20 -17.28 -14.50
C GLU A 40 -1.23 -17.54 -14.03
N GLU A 41 -1.50 -18.75 -13.54
CA GLU A 41 -2.80 -19.10 -12.96
C GLU A 41 -3.07 -18.35 -11.65
N LEU A 42 -2.07 -18.25 -10.77
CA LEU A 42 -2.20 -17.54 -9.50
C LEU A 42 -2.65 -16.10 -9.71
N PHE A 43 -1.99 -15.39 -10.65
CA PHE A 43 -2.29 -13.97 -10.90
C PHE A 43 -3.58 -13.75 -11.70
N LEU A 44 -4.20 -14.79 -12.25
CA LEU A 44 -5.58 -14.69 -12.75
C LEU A 44 -6.62 -14.65 -11.62
N LEU A 45 -6.28 -15.17 -10.44
CA LEU A 45 -7.17 -15.23 -9.27
C LEU A 45 -7.09 -13.95 -8.44
N TRP A 46 -8.22 -13.56 -7.85
CA TRP A 46 -8.26 -12.43 -6.92
C TRP A 46 -7.44 -12.72 -5.67
N ALA A 47 -6.58 -11.77 -5.32
CA ALA A 47 -5.73 -11.85 -4.14
C ALA A 47 -6.55 -11.95 -2.85
N ASN A 48 -6.18 -12.87 -1.96
CA ASN A 48 -6.87 -13.06 -0.68
C ASN A 48 -5.99 -12.59 0.49
N LYS A 49 -6.18 -11.32 0.90
CA LYS A 49 -5.44 -10.70 2.00
C LYS A 49 -5.49 -11.52 3.29
N SER A 50 -6.70 -11.87 3.74
CA SER A 50 -6.89 -12.52 5.02
C SER A 50 -6.14 -13.84 5.11
N GLN A 51 -6.21 -14.65 4.06
CA GLN A 51 -5.58 -15.98 4.05
C GLN A 51 -4.06 -15.88 3.91
N LEU A 52 -3.55 -14.99 3.05
CA LEU A 52 -2.12 -14.77 2.93
C LEU A 52 -1.51 -14.27 4.26
N CYS A 53 -2.17 -13.31 4.91
CA CYS A 53 -1.76 -12.83 6.23
C CYS A 53 -1.82 -13.95 7.29
N LEU A 54 -2.84 -14.81 7.28
CA LEU A 54 -2.96 -15.92 8.23
C LEU A 54 -1.84 -16.95 8.05
N ILE A 55 -1.52 -17.35 6.81
CA ILE A 55 -0.44 -18.31 6.53
C ILE A 55 0.89 -17.76 7.03
N VAL A 56 1.23 -16.52 6.68
CA VAL A 56 2.46 -15.87 7.15
C VAL A 56 2.47 -15.68 8.67
N ASP A 57 1.31 -15.46 9.30
CA ASP A 57 1.22 -15.33 10.74
C ASP A 57 1.42 -16.66 11.49
N GLN A 58 1.11 -17.79 10.86
CA GLN A 58 1.35 -19.13 11.44
C GLN A 58 2.82 -19.56 11.35
N ILE A 59 3.61 -18.94 10.47
CA ILE A 59 5.03 -19.25 10.32
C ILE A 59 5.81 -18.68 11.50
N SER A 60 6.54 -19.55 12.20
CA SER A 60 7.40 -19.14 13.30
C SER A 60 8.62 -18.35 12.79
N ILE A 61 9.28 -17.65 13.71
CA ILE A 61 10.40 -16.77 13.39
C ILE A 61 11.59 -17.57 12.81
N ASP A 62 11.90 -18.71 13.41
CA ASP A 62 12.98 -19.59 12.97
C ASP A 62 12.70 -20.15 11.57
N GLN A 63 11.43 -20.49 11.30
CA GLN A 63 10.99 -20.93 9.99
C GLN A 63 11.02 -19.81 8.95
N MET A 64 10.80 -18.55 9.33
CA MET A 64 10.82 -17.41 8.41
C MET A 64 12.16 -17.30 7.67
N GLN A 65 13.27 -17.55 8.37
CA GLN A 65 14.60 -17.58 7.76
C GLN A 65 14.76 -18.76 6.79
N GLN A 66 14.14 -19.90 7.08
CA GLN A 66 14.18 -21.09 6.24
C GLN A 66 13.37 -20.92 4.95
N ILE A 67 12.24 -20.21 5.01
CA ILE A 67 11.38 -19.92 3.84
C ILE A 67 11.75 -18.64 3.11
N LYS A 68 12.85 -17.98 3.48
CA LYS A 68 13.31 -16.73 2.86
C LYS A 68 13.38 -16.83 1.32
N GLN A 69 13.94 -17.92 0.80
CA GLN A 69 14.04 -18.13 -0.65
C GLN A 69 12.66 -18.25 -1.32
N VAL A 70 11.70 -18.89 -0.65
CA VAL A 70 10.30 -18.99 -1.11
C VAL A 70 9.68 -17.60 -1.21
N ILE A 71 9.86 -16.77 -0.18
CA ILE A 71 9.36 -15.38 -0.17
C ILE A 71 10.04 -14.57 -1.28
N ASN A 72 11.36 -14.66 -1.44
CA ASN A 72 12.08 -13.95 -2.49
C ASN A 72 11.60 -14.37 -3.90
N CYS A 73 11.36 -15.66 -4.14
CA CYS A 73 10.78 -16.13 -5.40
C CYS A 73 9.38 -15.54 -5.62
N PHE A 74 8.51 -15.60 -4.60
CA PHE A 74 7.15 -15.06 -4.70
C PHE A 74 7.18 -13.54 -5.01
N VAL A 75 8.04 -12.78 -4.32
CA VAL A 75 8.25 -11.36 -4.60
C VAL A 75 8.75 -11.14 -6.03
N SER A 76 9.73 -11.93 -6.49
CA SER A 76 10.26 -11.87 -7.86
C SER A 76 9.18 -12.12 -8.92
N LYS A 77 8.31 -13.12 -8.71
CA LYS A 77 7.20 -13.43 -9.63
C LYS A 77 6.12 -12.35 -9.61
N CYS A 78 5.84 -11.74 -8.45
CA CYS A 78 4.98 -10.54 -8.38
C CYS A 78 5.56 -9.39 -9.22
N ILE A 79 6.84 -9.06 -9.03
CA ILE A 79 7.50 -7.96 -9.76
C ILE A 79 7.52 -8.24 -11.26
N THR A 80 7.93 -9.45 -11.67
CA THR A 80 7.95 -9.87 -13.08
C THR A 80 6.57 -9.75 -13.73
N THR A 81 5.51 -10.14 -13.01
CA THR A 81 4.14 -9.99 -13.50
C THR A 81 3.74 -8.51 -13.62
N ILE A 82 4.08 -7.68 -12.64
CA ILE A 82 3.81 -6.23 -12.68
C ILE A 82 4.53 -5.55 -13.85
N THR A 83 5.75 -5.99 -14.18
CA THR A 83 6.59 -5.35 -15.18
C THR A 83 6.32 -5.80 -16.60
N HIS A 84 5.97 -7.08 -16.81
CA HIS A 84 5.91 -7.68 -18.14
C HIS A 84 4.52 -8.12 -18.61
N GLN A 85 3.54 -8.18 -17.71
CA GLN A 85 2.17 -8.58 -18.06
C GLN A 85 1.24 -7.37 -18.13
N GLU A 86 -0.02 -7.64 -18.50
CA GLU A 86 -1.07 -6.64 -18.64
C GLU A 86 -2.39 -7.13 -18.04
N GLY A 87 -3.34 -6.20 -17.88
CA GLY A 87 -4.71 -6.51 -17.47
C GLY A 87 -4.81 -7.00 -16.02
N ILE A 88 -5.67 -8.00 -15.79
CA ILE A 88 -6.04 -8.43 -14.43
C ILE A 88 -4.86 -9.07 -13.66
N ARG A 89 -3.90 -9.67 -14.37
CA ARG A 89 -2.70 -10.26 -13.76
C ARG A 89 -1.86 -9.21 -13.03
N VAL A 90 -1.65 -8.06 -13.65
CA VAL A 90 -0.94 -6.93 -13.03
C VAL A 90 -1.67 -6.47 -11.77
N TYR A 91 -2.98 -6.27 -11.85
CA TYR A 91 -3.78 -5.81 -10.71
C TYR A 91 -3.68 -6.78 -9.52
N ASN A 92 -3.87 -8.08 -9.76
CA ASN A 92 -3.79 -9.11 -8.72
C ASN A 92 -2.37 -9.28 -8.18
N ALA A 93 -1.33 -9.11 -9.02
CA ALA A 93 0.05 -9.15 -8.58
C ALA A 93 0.40 -7.97 -7.65
N ILE A 94 -0.05 -6.75 -7.96
CA ILE A 94 0.12 -5.57 -7.08
C ILE A 94 -0.56 -5.83 -5.72
N GLN A 95 -1.80 -6.31 -5.72
CA GLN A 95 -2.55 -6.60 -4.49
C GLN A 95 -1.89 -7.71 -3.66
N THR A 96 -1.56 -8.84 -4.30
CA THR A 96 -0.88 -9.97 -3.65
C THR A 96 0.45 -9.54 -3.03
N PHE A 97 1.23 -8.74 -3.77
CA PHE A 97 2.51 -8.24 -3.26
C PHE A 97 2.32 -7.30 -2.07
N GLY A 98 1.35 -6.38 -2.13
CA GLY A 98 1.06 -5.47 -1.02
C GLY A 98 0.69 -6.23 0.25
N PHE A 99 -0.15 -7.27 0.12
CA PHE A 99 -0.52 -8.12 1.24
C PHE A 99 0.65 -8.92 1.79
N LEU A 100 1.54 -9.43 0.94
CA LEU A 100 2.74 -10.13 1.36
C LEU A 100 3.68 -9.20 2.16
N ILE A 101 3.92 -7.98 1.66
CA ILE A 101 4.73 -6.97 2.36
C ILE A 101 4.16 -6.70 3.75
N CYS A 102 2.85 -6.43 3.87
CA CYS A 102 2.20 -6.21 5.16
C CYS A 102 2.36 -7.41 6.10
N ALA A 103 2.15 -8.62 5.59
CA ALA A 103 2.19 -9.83 6.40
C ALA A 103 3.60 -10.08 6.97
N VAL A 104 4.64 -9.91 6.14
CA VAL A 104 6.05 -10.07 6.57
C VAL A 104 6.47 -8.92 7.50
N ALA A 105 6.07 -7.69 7.21
CA ALA A 105 6.42 -6.54 8.05
C ALA A 105 5.77 -6.60 9.44
N LYS A 106 4.55 -7.11 9.56
CA LYS A 106 3.90 -7.33 10.86
C LYS A 106 4.72 -8.26 11.77
N LYS A 107 5.47 -9.22 11.21
CA LYS A 107 6.39 -10.05 11.99
C LYS A 107 7.56 -9.26 12.56
N LYS A 108 8.06 -8.23 11.85
CA LYS A 108 9.12 -7.34 12.33
C LYS A 108 8.73 -6.64 13.63
N GLU A 109 7.52 -6.09 13.69
CA GLU A 109 7.02 -5.29 14.82
C GLU A 109 6.95 -6.10 16.11
N VAL A 110 6.71 -7.42 16.02
CA VAL A 110 6.65 -8.32 17.18
C VAL A 110 8.03 -8.62 17.77
N LEU A 111 9.13 -8.41 17.02
CA LEU A 111 10.39 -9.11 17.30
C LEU A 111 11.51 -8.30 17.94
N HIS A 112 11.55 -6.97 17.83
CA HIS A 112 12.62 -6.09 18.36
C HIS A 112 14.09 -6.54 18.10
N CYS A 113 14.34 -7.56 17.29
CA CYS A 113 15.64 -8.20 17.09
C CYS A 113 15.83 -8.50 15.59
N SER A 114 17.05 -8.29 15.08
CA SER A 114 17.66 -8.57 13.74
C SER A 114 16.78 -8.98 12.54
N PHE A 115 15.52 -8.57 12.48
CA PHE A 115 14.59 -8.87 11.40
C PHE A 115 14.79 -7.83 10.30
N ASN A 116 15.56 -8.21 9.28
CA ASN A 116 15.77 -7.36 8.13
C ASN A 116 14.66 -7.61 7.09
N LEU A 117 13.65 -6.74 7.09
CA LEU A 117 12.52 -6.81 6.15
C LEU A 117 12.96 -6.86 4.69
N ILE A 118 13.98 -6.09 4.33
CA ILE A 118 14.49 -6.04 2.95
C ILE A 118 15.13 -7.37 2.58
N ASP A 119 15.94 -7.92 3.48
CA ASP A 119 16.60 -9.21 3.26
C ASP A 119 15.56 -10.34 3.09
N ILE A 120 14.52 -10.37 3.91
CA ILE A 120 13.47 -11.40 3.80
C ILE A 120 12.65 -11.24 2.52
N LEU A 121 12.35 -10.01 2.08
CA LEU A 121 11.52 -9.79 0.89
C LEU A 121 12.31 -9.92 -0.42
N PHE A 122 13.52 -9.35 -0.49
CA PHE A 122 14.26 -9.19 -1.73
C PHE A 122 15.60 -9.92 -1.77
N GLY A 123 16.07 -10.45 -0.65
CA GLY A 123 17.42 -10.99 -0.51
C GLY A 123 18.50 -9.89 -0.43
N ILE A 124 19.74 -10.32 -0.28
CA ILE A 124 20.89 -9.44 0.02
C ILE A 124 21.31 -8.61 -1.20
N ASP A 125 21.22 -9.18 -2.42
CA ASP A 125 21.91 -8.62 -3.58
C ASP A 125 20.99 -7.86 -4.57
N ASN A 126 19.71 -8.20 -4.64
CA ASN A 126 18.85 -7.78 -5.74
C ASN A 126 17.81 -6.70 -5.38
N GLY A 127 17.65 -6.36 -4.10
CA GLY A 127 16.56 -5.47 -3.65
C GLY A 127 16.55 -4.09 -4.30
N LYS A 128 17.73 -3.49 -4.52
CA LYS A 128 17.82 -2.17 -5.17
C LYS A 128 17.33 -2.21 -6.61
N THR A 129 17.80 -3.18 -7.40
CA THR A 129 17.43 -3.33 -8.81
C THR A 129 15.95 -3.63 -8.96
N TYR A 130 15.43 -4.57 -8.17
CA TYR A 130 14.01 -4.91 -8.17
C TYR A 130 13.12 -3.71 -7.82
N MET A 131 13.48 -2.97 -6.78
CA MET A 131 12.73 -1.79 -6.37
C MET A 131 12.77 -0.67 -7.41
N GLN A 132 13.92 -0.43 -8.05
CA GLN A 132 14.02 0.57 -9.12
C GLN A 132 13.12 0.24 -10.32
N ILE A 133 13.14 -1.02 -10.78
CA ILE A 133 12.30 -1.47 -11.89
C ILE A 133 10.81 -1.38 -11.50
N LEU A 134 10.46 -1.86 -10.31
CA LEU A 134 9.10 -1.83 -9.79
C LEU A 134 8.56 -0.40 -9.70
N ILE A 135 9.29 0.51 -9.05
CA ILE A 135 8.85 1.90 -8.86
C ILE A 135 8.70 2.58 -10.21
N ALA A 136 9.63 2.40 -11.15
CA ALA A 136 9.51 2.97 -12.49
C ALA A 136 8.23 2.51 -13.21
N ARG A 137 7.92 1.21 -13.14
CA ARG A 137 6.69 0.66 -13.74
C ARG A 137 5.43 1.18 -13.06
N LEU A 138 5.40 1.23 -11.73
CA LEU A 138 4.26 1.77 -10.99
C LEU A 138 4.03 3.25 -11.32
N CYS A 139 5.10 4.05 -11.41
CA CYS A 139 4.99 5.44 -11.86
C CYS A 139 4.41 5.55 -13.27
N SER A 140 4.78 4.65 -14.18
CA SER A 140 4.23 4.61 -15.54
C SER A 140 2.72 4.32 -15.56
N PHE A 141 2.22 3.47 -14.65
CA PHE A 141 0.77 3.25 -14.50
C PHE A 141 0.01 4.51 -14.08
N LEU A 142 0.64 5.40 -13.30
CA LEU A 142 0.02 6.65 -12.86
C LEU A 142 0.01 7.71 -13.96
N THR A 143 1.08 7.80 -14.77
CA THR A 143 1.25 8.85 -15.78
C THR A 143 0.65 8.53 -17.14
N GLU A 144 0.62 7.26 -17.54
CA GLU A 144 0.08 6.84 -18.82
C GLU A 144 -1.46 6.65 -18.79
N ASN A 145 -2.03 6.29 -19.95
CA ASN A 145 -3.47 6.13 -20.16
C ASN A 145 -4.00 4.76 -19.65
N TYR A 146 -3.69 4.39 -18.42
CA TYR A 146 -4.26 3.20 -17.77
C TYR A 146 -5.59 3.50 -17.07
N SER A 147 -6.35 2.44 -16.80
CA SER A 147 -7.65 2.55 -16.13
C SER A 147 -7.56 3.22 -14.75
N PRO A 148 -8.59 3.99 -14.34
CA PRO A 148 -8.64 4.58 -13.00
C PRO A 148 -8.49 3.56 -11.86
N VAL A 149 -8.98 2.34 -12.06
CA VAL A 149 -8.90 1.25 -11.08
C VAL A 149 -7.45 0.82 -10.87
N LEU A 150 -6.65 0.70 -11.94
CA LEU A 150 -5.23 0.38 -11.82
C LEU A 150 -4.47 1.52 -11.13
N LYS A 151 -4.76 2.79 -11.46
CA LYS A 151 -4.16 3.95 -10.78
C LYS A 151 -4.45 3.96 -9.28
N SER A 152 -5.69 3.65 -8.88
CA SER A 152 -6.05 3.50 -7.46
C SER A 152 -5.24 2.39 -6.80
N CYS A 153 -5.20 1.21 -7.42
CA CYS A 153 -4.44 0.06 -6.92
C CYS A 153 -2.94 0.38 -6.74
N THR A 154 -2.35 1.10 -7.70
CA THR A 154 -0.96 1.53 -7.64
C THR A 154 -0.71 2.53 -6.51
N LEU A 155 -1.58 3.53 -6.32
CA LEU A 155 -1.46 4.49 -5.21
C LEU A 155 -1.64 3.81 -3.85
N GLU A 156 -2.61 2.89 -3.73
CA GLU A 156 -2.82 2.08 -2.53
C GLU A 156 -1.59 1.22 -2.20
N PHE A 157 -0.94 0.64 -3.22
CA PHE A 157 0.29 -0.12 -3.03
C PHE A 157 1.45 0.76 -2.56
N PHE A 158 1.65 1.94 -3.16
CA PHE A 158 2.66 2.89 -2.67
C PHE A 158 2.40 3.32 -1.23
N LEU A 159 1.15 3.63 -0.88
CA LEU A 159 0.76 3.97 0.49
C LEU A 159 1.06 2.81 1.44
N THR A 160 0.67 1.59 1.07
CA THR A 160 0.93 0.36 1.85
C THR A 160 2.43 0.20 2.13
N MET A 161 3.28 0.42 1.15
CA MET A 161 4.74 0.36 1.32
C MET A 161 5.26 1.50 2.20
N ALA A 162 4.73 2.72 2.06
CA ALA A 162 5.14 3.88 2.84
C ALA A 162 4.74 3.77 4.33
N THR A 163 3.61 3.11 4.61
CA THR A 163 3.04 2.96 5.96
C THR A 163 3.24 1.57 6.54
N VAL A 164 4.24 0.83 6.07
CA VAL A 164 4.47 -0.56 6.53
C VAL A 164 4.99 -0.64 7.97
N THR A 165 5.50 0.47 8.50
CA THR A 165 5.90 0.63 9.91
C THR A 165 5.21 1.85 10.49
N GLU A 166 4.95 1.83 11.79
CA GLU A 166 4.33 2.99 12.49
C GLU A 166 5.18 4.27 12.36
N ASN A 167 6.50 4.14 12.51
CA ASN A 167 7.44 5.24 12.32
C ASN A 167 7.98 5.22 10.88
N ILE A 168 7.65 6.25 10.11
CA ILE A 168 8.10 6.41 8.72
C ILE A 168 9.63 6.43 8.58
N ASN A 169 10.35 6.93 9.60
CA ASN A 169 11.81 7.02 9.58
C ASN A 169 12.50 5.66 9.78
N GLU A 170 11.77 4.68 10.33
CA GLU A 170 12.24 3.30 10.55
C GLU A 170 11.82 2.35 9.42
N ASN A 171 11.07 2.86 8.44
CA ASN A 171 10.64 2.10 7.28
C ASN A 171 11.80 1.94 6.29
N PRO A 172 12.36 0.73 6.13
CA PRO A 172 13.49 0.54 5.24
C PRO A 172 13.12 0.66 3.76
N LEU A 173 11.83 0.60 3.40
CA LEU A 173 11.37 0.76 2.02
C LEU A 173 11.43 2.21 1.53
N MET A 174 11.35 3.19 2.45
CA MET A 174 11.30 4.61 2.10
C MET A 174 12.57 5.10 1.42
N GLU A 175 13.72 4.48 1.68
CA GLU A 175 14.97 4.85 1.02
C GLU A 175 14.90 4.64 -0.50
N TYR A 176 14.20 3.59 -0.96
CA TYR A 176 14.03 3.33 -2.39
C TYR A 176 13.14 4.37 -3.07
N PHE A 177 12.21 4.97 -2.32
CA PHE A 177 11.32 6.01 -2.85
C PHE A 177 12.05 7.32 -3.09
N MET A 178 13.23 7.56 -2.51
CA MET A 178 13.93 8.83 -2.70
C MET A 178 14.52 9.03 -4.11
N ASN A 179 14.40 8.05 -5.02
CA ASN A 179 14.90 8.10 -6.41
C ASN A 179 13.98 8.86 -7.40
N ASN A 180 13.36 9.95 -6.94
CA ASN A 180 12.73 11.02 -7.73
C ASN A 180 11.43 10.72 -8.48
N CYS A 181 11.33 9.66 -9.31
CA CYS A 181 10.24 9.53 -10.31
C CYS A 181 8.80 9.50 -9.76
N ILE A 182 8.63 9.21 -8.46
CA ILE A 182 7.34 9.24 -7.78
C ILE A 182 6.81 10.69 -7.70
N PHE A 183 7.68 11.69 -7.52
CA PHE A 183 7.25 13.09 -7.45
C PHE A 183 6.58 13.53 -8.76
N GLU A 184 7.20 13.21 -9.90
CA GLU A 184 6.64 13.53 -11.22
C GLU A 184 5.30 12.82 -11.44
N ALA A 185 5.21 11.54 -11.05
CA ALA A 185 3.96 10.78 -11.17
C ALA A 185 2.84 11.37 -10.30
N LEU A 186 3.14 11.77 -9.06
CA LEU A 186 2.17 12.42 -8.18
C LEU A 186 1.75 13.80 -8.68
N THR A 187 2.70 14.60 -9.16
CA THR A 187 2.43 15.91 -9.76
C THR A 187 1.51 15.77 -10.97
N PHE A 188 1.75 14.77 -11.82
CA PHE A 188 0.88 14.46 -12.96
C PHE A 188 -0.54 14.08 -12.51
N ILE A 189 -0.69 13.25 -11.48
CA ILE A 189 -2.01 12.92 -10.93
C ILE A 189 -2.73 14.18 -10.43
N LEU A 190 -2.02 15.05 -9.70
CA LEU A 190 -2.57 16.29 -9.14
C LEU A 190 -2.99 17.28 -10.22
N GLU A 191 -2.22 17.41 -11.29
CA GLU A 191 -2.59 18.20 -12.47
C GLU A 191 -3.96 17.77 -13.03
N LYS A 192 -4.24 16.46 -13.04
CA LYS A 192 -5.52 15.91 -13.50
C LYS A 192 -6.60 15.84 -12.43
N CYS A 193 -6.38 16.40 -11.23
CA CYS A 193 -7.35 16.29 -10.13
C CYS A 193 -8.49 17.30 -10.18
N VAL A 194 -8.34 18.38 -10.94
CA VAL A 194 -9.29 19.51 -10.98
C VAL A 194 -10.69 19.08 -11.50
N ASP A 195 -10.78 17.95 -12.21
CA ASP A 195 -12.03 17.43 -12.79
C ASP A 195 -12.81 16.44 -11.89
N GLY A 196 -12.57 16.45 -10.57
CA GLY A 196 -13.27 15.56 -9.63
C GLY A 196 -12.61 14.18 -9.46
N ASN A 197 -11.29 14.11 -9.67
CA ASN A 197 -10.54 12.86 -9.64
C ASN A 197 -10.51 12.22 -8.22
N ILE A 198 -10.75 10.91 -8.18
CA ILE A 198 -10.74 10.08 -6.97
C ILE A 198 -9.33 9.88 -6.40
N HIS A 199 -8.29 10.03 -7.22
CA HIS A 199 -6.89 9.72 -6.86
C HIS A 199 -6.19 10.80 -6.06
N GLY A 200 -6.69 12.04 -6.11
CA GLY A 200 -5.99 13.20 -5.54
C GLY A 200 -5.70 13.07 -4.05
N ARG A 201 -6.63 12.50 -3.27
CA ARG A 201 -6.42 12.28 -1.82
C ARG A 201 -5.22 11.37 -1.57
N ALA A 202 -5.15 10.22 -2.24
CA ALA A 202 -4.07 9.27 -2.06
C ALA A 202 -2.72 9.87 -2.50
N ALA A 203 -2.71 10.66 -3.59
CA ALA A 203 -1.53 11.37 -4.05
C ALA A 203 -1.01 12.40 -3.03
N VAL A 204 -1.91 13.22 -2.46
CA VAL A 204 -1.54 14.21 -1.42
C VAL A 204 -1.03 13.53 -0.15
N VAL A 205 -1.67 12.45 0.30
CA VAL A 205 -1.22 11.69 1.47
C VAL A 205 0.16 11.08 1.24
N LEU A 206 0.37 10.44 0.08
CA LEU A 206 1.67 9.86 -0.24
C LEU A 206 2.76 10.94 -0.33
N LEU A 207 2.49 12.07 -0.98
CA LEU A 207 3.43 13.19 -1.04
C LEU A 207 3.76 13.73 0.35
N ALA A 208 2.77 13.85 1.23
CA ALA A 208 2.96 14.28 2.61
C ALA A 208 3.84 13.30 3.40
N LEU A 209 3.63 11.98 3.25
CA LEU A 209 4.50 10.97 3.86
C LEU A 209 5.94 11.10 3.35
N LEU A 210 6.13 11.16 2.03
CA LEU A 210 7.45 11.28 1.40
C LEU A 210 8.22 12.52 1.87
N ILE A 211 7.53 13.66 1.99
CA ILE A 211 8.07 14.91 2.52
C ILE A 211 8.49 14.79 4.00
N ASN A 212 7.74 14.02 4.80
CA ASN A 212 8.01 13.89 6.23
C ASN A 212 9.15 12.91 6.54
N TYR A 213 9.54 12.04 5.61
CA TYR A 213 10.63 11.09 5.80
C TYR A 213 11.97 11.82 6.00
N GLN A 214 12.59 11.56 7.16
CA GLN A 214 13.86 12.12 7.62
C GLN A 214 13.96 13.65 7.53
N LYS A 215 12.83 14.36 7.57
CA LYS A 215 12.76 15.83 7.37
C LYS A 215 13.63 16.65 8.34
N SER A 216 13.90 16.10 9.53
CA SER A 216 14.67 16.77 10.58
C SER A 216 16.18 16.45 10.50
N VAL A 217 16.57 15.47 9.70
CA VAL A 217 17.93 14.91 9.67
C VAL A 217 18.66 15.28 8.38
N ARG A 218 17.95 15.29 7.25
CA ARG A 218 18.52 15.62 5.94
C ARG A 218 17.55 16.45 5.10
N GLU A 219 18.11 17.13 4.10
CA GLU A 219 17.32 17.79 3.07
C GLU A 219 16.52 16.75 2.29
N ASN A 220 15.20 16.90 2.29
CA ASN A 220 14.29 15.96 1.64
C ASN A 220 14.08 16.37 0.17
N PRO A 221 14.34 15.49 -0.82
CA PRO A 221 14.24 15.86 -2.23
C PRO A 221 12.81 16.20 -2.67
N TYR A 222 11.78 15.63 -2.03
CA TYR A 222 10.38 15.96 -2.30
C TYR A 222 10.01 17.35 -1.79
N MET A 223 10.55 17.77 -0.63
CA MET A 223 10.40 19.14 -0.12
C MET A 223 11.01 20.16 -1.06
N VAL A 224 12.24 19.91 -1.52
CA VAL A 224 12.93 20.80 -2.47
C VAL A 224 12.15 20.88 -3.77
N LYS A 225 11.74 19.74 -4.35
CA LYS A 225 10.96 19.75 -5.59
C LYS A 225 9.62 20.45 -5.45
N LEU A 226 8.93 20.30 -4.32
CA LEU A 226 7.66 20.99 -4.07
C LEU A 226 7.87 22.51 -3.95
N SER A 227 8.96 22.98 -3.34
CA SER A 227 9.21 24.42 -3.16
C SER A 227 9.58 25.14 -4.45
N ILE A 228 10.13 24.44 -5.43
CA ILE A 228 10.45 24.97 -6.76
C ILE A 228 9.44 24.55 -7.83
N LEU A 229 8.32 23.92 -7.44
CA LEU A 229 7.32 23.43 -8.40
C LEU A 229 6.62 24.62 -9.07
N ASP A 230 6.93 24.83 -10.34
CA ASP A 230 6.32 25.85 -11.19
C ASP A 230 5.29 25.22 -12.15
N ASN A 231 4.27 24.57 -11.58
CA ASN A 231 3.15 24.01 -12.32
C ASN A 231 1.84 24.41 -11.63
N ASP A 232 1.24 25.49 -12.12
CA ASP A 232 0.00 26.06 -11.57
C ASP A 232 -1.15 25.04 -11.51
N LEU A 233 -1.27 24.18 -12.52
CA LEU A 233 -2.34 23.18 -12.57
C LEU A 233 -2.18 22.13 -11.46
N ALA A 234 -0.96 21.64 -11.26
CA ALA A 234 -0.67 20.69 -10.19
C ALA A 234 -0.85 21.34 -8.80
N LEU A 235 -0.40 22.58 -8.61
CA LEU A 235 -0.59 23.34 -7.37
C LEU A 235 -2.07 23.63 -7.07
N ASN A 236 -2.86 23.94 -8.09
CA ASN A 236 -4.31 24.10 -7.98
C ASN A 236 -4.99 22.77 -7.60
N GLY A 237 -4.59 21.66 -8.24
CA GLY A 237 -5.07 20.32 -7.90
C GLY A 237 -4.73 19.93 -6.46
N TYR A 238 -3.51 20.20 -6.02
CA TYR A 238 -3.06 20.00 -4.64
C TYR A 238 -3.91 20.81 -3.65
N SER A 239 -4.08 22.11 -3.90
CA SER A 239 -4.88 23.02 -3.06
C SER A 239 -6.35 22.63 -3.00
N PHE A 240 -6.91 22.18 -4.13
CA PHE A 240 -8.28 21.68 -4.22
C PHE A 240 -8.49 20.44 -3.35
N VAL A 241 -7.60 19.45 -3.43
CA VAL A 241 -7.68 18.23 -2.62
C VAL A 241 -7.56 18.55 -1.14
N LEU A 242 -6.59 19.39 -0.74
CA LEU A 242 -6.44 19.82 0.65
C LEU A 242 -7.68 20.52 1.18
N SER A 243 -8.22 21.49 0.42
CA SER A 243 -9.42 22.23 0.81
C SER A 243 -10.61 21.29 1.00
N ARG A 244 -10.78 20.32 0.10
CA ARG A 244 -11.85 19.31 0.18
C ARG A 244 -11.71 18.42 1.41
N GLU A 245 -10.50 17.94 1.72
CA GLU A 245 -10.28 17.08 2.90
C GLU A 245 -10.41 17.86 4.22
N LEU A 246 -9.94 19.10 4.29
CA LEU A 246 -10.14 19.97 5.46
C LEU A 246 -11.63 20.23 5.69
N HIS A 247 -12.38 20.55 4.63
CA HIS A 247 -13.83 20.72 4.71
C HIS A 247 -14.54 19.44 5.20
N ARG A 248 -14.11 18.27 4.71
CA ARG A 248 -14.64 16.97 5.15
C ARG A 248 -14.36 16.72 6.63
N LEU A 249 -13.14 17.02 7.10
CA LEU A 249 -12.76 16.86 8.50
C LEU A 249 -13.54 17.82 9.41
N ASN A 250 -13.66 19.09 9.04
CA ASN A 250 -14.44 20.08 9.78
C ASN A 250 -15.91 19.65 9.93
N ARG A 251 -16.54 19.21 8.84
CA ARG A 251 -17.92 18.69 8.89
C ARG A 251 -18.03 17.44 9.77
N SER A 252 -17.06 16.53 9.70
CA SER A 252 -17.04 15.34 10.56
C SER A 252 -16.91 15.70 12.04
N PHE A 253 -16.12 16.73 12.36
CA PHE A 253 -15.95 17.24 13.71
C PHE A 253 -17.23 17.93 14.22
N GLU A 254 -17.85 18.78 13.41
CA GLU A 254 -19.15 19.41 13.73
C GLU A 254 -20.23 18.36 14.05
N ASN A 255 -20.31 17.30 13.25
CA ASN A 255 -21.28 16.22 13.47
C ASN A 255 -20.96 15.36 14.71
N ALA A 256 -19.71 15.34 15.16
CA ALA A 256 -19.29 14.61 16.36
C ALA A 256 -19.49 15.44 17.64
N LEU A 257 -19.71 16.75 17.54
CA LEU A 257 -20.08 17.57 18.69
C LEU A 257 -21.53 17.26 19.12
N PRO A 258 -21.80 16.95 20.40
CA PRO A 258 -23.15 16.86 20.89
C PRO A 258 -23.87 18.21 20.76
N ASN A 259 -25.17 18.19 20.42
CA ASN A 259 -26.04 19.37 20.18
C ASN A 259 -26.15 20.37 21.36
N SER A 260 -25.51 20.10 22.49
CA SER A 260 -25.39 21.02 23.61
C SER A 260 -24.03 21.69 23.53
N THR A 261 -23.98 22.98 23.18
CA THR A 261 -22.78 23.82 23.23
C THR A 261 -22.14 23.76 24.63
N PRO A 262 -21.08 22.98 24.87
CA PRO A 262 -20.31 23.15 26.08
C PRO A 262 -19.49 24.41 25.84
N SER A 263 -19.39 25.30 26.83
CA SER A 263 -18.42 26.41 26.74
C SER A 263 -17.04 25.83 26.39
N LEU A 264 -16.19 26.56 25.66
CA LEU A 264 -14.84 26.09 25.28
C LEU A 264 -14.08 25.47 26.48
N TRP A 265 -14.30 26.00 27.68
CA TRP A 265 -13.77 25.50 28.96
C TRP A 265 -14.28 24.11 29.37
N THR A 266 -15.56 23.80 29.12
CA THR A 266 -16.16 22.50 29.43
C THR A 266 -15.66 21.42 28.47
N PHE A 267 -15.40 21.77 27.20
CA PHE A 267 -14.83 20.86 26.19
C PHE A 267 -13.36 20.50 26.50
N PHE A 268 -12.51 21.49 26.80
CA PHE A 268 -11.13 21.21 27.20
C PHE A 268 -11.08 20.42 28.52
N GLY A 269 -11.97 20.73 29.47
CA GLY A 269 -12.09 19.95 30.71
C GLY A 269 -12.42 18.48 30.45
N SER A 270 -13.37 18.17 29.57
CA SER A 270 -13.73 16.77 29.26
C SER A 270 -12.67 16.04 28.45
N VAL A 271 -12.02 16.69 27.48
CA VAL A 271 -11.00 16.07 26.61
C VAL A 271 -9.72 15.74 27.39
N PHE A 272 -9.35 16.56 28.37
CA PHE A 272 -8.17 16.29 29.22
C PHE A 272 -8.49 15.44 30.46
N SER A 273 -9.77 15.30 30.83
CA SER A 273 -10.19 14.49 32.00
C SER A 273 -10.77 13.13 31.64
N SER A 274 -11.12 12.87 30.37
CA SER A 274 -11.53 11.54 29.94
C SER A 274 -10.29 10.68 29.70
N ASP A 275 -10.14 9.61 30.48
CA ASP A 275 -9.14 8.57 30.26
C ASP A 275 -9.08 8.17 28.77
N VAL A 276 -7.85 8.01 28.29
CA VAL A 276 -7.39 7.75 26.91
C VAL A 276 -7.98 6.47 26.27
N GLN A 277 -8.97 5.82 26.87
CA GLN A 277 -9.50 4.52 26.45
C GLN A 277 -10.77 4.57 25.57
N GLN A 278 -11.32 5.75 25.24
CA GLN A 278 -12.54 5.84 24.40
C GLN A 278 -12.45 6.85 23.24
N LEU A 279 -11.32 6.91 22.54
CA LEU A 279 -11.32 7.47 21.18
C LEU A 279 -11.80 6.38 20.20
N PRO A 280 -12.86 6.63 19.40
CA PRO A 280 -13.24 5.71 18.34
C PRO A 280 -12.06 5.57 17.37
N SER A 281 -11.67 4.33 17.11
CA SER A 281 -10.58 3.96 16.21
C SER A 281 -10.78 4.66 14.87
N ILE A 282 -9.94 5.64 14.56
CA ILE A 282 -9.83 6.18 13.22
C ILE A 282 -9.21 5.07 12.39
N GLN A 283 -10.06 4.35 11.63
CA GLN A 283 -9.56 3.44 10.62
C GLN A 283 -8.90 4.29 9.52
N LEU A 284 -7.57 4.23 9.49
CA LEU A 284 -6.74 4.68 8.38
C LEU A 284 -7.05 3.88 7.11
#